data_AF-A0A354QAG1-F1
#
_entry.id   AF-A0A354QAG1-F1
#
_cell.length_a   1.000
_cell.length_b   1.000
_cell.length_c   1.000
_cell.angle_alpha   90.00
_cell.angle_beta   90.00
_cell.angle_gamma   90.00
#
_symmetry.space_group_name_H-M   'P 1'
#
loop_
_entity.id
_entity.type
_entity.pdbx_description
1 polymer ?
#
loop_
_entity_poly.entity_id
_entity_poly.type
_entity_poly.pdbx_seq_one_letter_code
_entity_poly.pdbx_strand_id
1 'polypeptide(L)' 'MEEINFEDFLRVQIRTGTILEATLNTKAQNPAYILRIDFGPLGIKTSSAQIIENYQPDELVG' A
#
# COMPACT_ATOMS: atom_id res chain seq x y z
N MET A 1 11.21 -22.07 -9.21
CA MET A 1 10.80 -20.71 -9.60
C MET A 1 10.38 -20.82 -11.06
N GLU A 2 9.16 -20.42 -11.36
CA GLU A 2 8.65 -20.44 -12.74
C GLU A 2 8.89 -19.05 -13.35
N GLU A 3 9.43 -18.99 -14.55
CA GLU A 3 9.72 -17.74 -15.25
C GLU A 3 8.45 -17.20 -15.91
N ILE A 4 8.33 -15.87 -15.98
CA ILE A 4 7.24 -15.19 -16.70
C ILE A 4 7.81 -14.44 -17.91
N ASN A 5 6.99 -14.24 -18.95
CA ASN A 5 7.39 -13.44 -20.09
C ASN A 5 7.46 -11.95 -19.73
N PHE A 6 8.27 -11.19 -20.46
CA PHE A 6 8.42 -9.75 -20.25
C PHE A 6 7.11 -8.99 -20.51
N GLU A 7 6.29 -9.46 -21.45
CA GLU A 7 4.96 -8.90 -21.73
C GLU A 7 4.02 -9.02 -20.52
N ASP A 8 4.15 -10.09 -19.73
CA ASP A 8 3.35 -10.27 -18.51
C ASP A 8 3.78 -9.30 -17.41
N PHE A 9 5.09 -9.03 -17.31
CA PHE A 9 5.60 -7.97 -16.44
C PHE A 9 5.06 -6.59 -16.84
N LEU A 10 5.06 -6.25 -18.13
CA LEU A 10 4.57 -4.95 -18.63
C LEU A 10 3.07 -4.73 -18.40
N ARG A 11 2.27 -5.78 -18.25
CA ARG A 11 0.83 -5.67 -17.93
C ARG A 11 0.57 -5.16 -16.51
N VAL A 12 1.53 -5.29 -15.59
CA VAL A 12 1.39 -4.86 -14.21
C VAL A 12 1.72 -3.37 -14.09
N GLN A 13 0.75 -2.58 -13.61
CA GLN A 13 0.97 -1.15 -13.36
C GLN A 13 1.47 -0.91 -11.93
N ILE A 14 2.79 -0.87 -11.77
CA ILE A 14 3.43 -0.47 -10.52
C ILE A 14 3.52 1.04 -10.47
N ARG A 15 3.11 1.63 -9.35
CA ARG A 15 3.06 3.10 -9.15
C ARG A 15 3.61 3.45 -7.78
N THR A 16 4.19 4.64 -7.67
CA THR A 16 4.55 5.27 -6.40
C THR A 16 3.42 6.21 -5.98
N GLY A 17 3.17 6.30 -4.68
CA GLY A 17 2.23 7.24 -4.11
C GLY A 17 2.65 7.62 -2.70
N THR A 18 2.12 8.74 -2.22
CA THR A 18 2.38 9.29 -0.87
C THR A 18 1.24 8.91 0.05
N ILE A 19 1.55 8.38 1.23
CA ILE A 19 0.53 8.08 2.23
C ILE A 19 0.07 9.41 2.84
N LEU A 20 -1.24 9.68 2.74
CA LEU A 20 -1.88 10.85 3.34
C LEU A 20 -2.43 10.55 4.74
N GLU A 21 -2.81 9.31 5.00
CA GLU A 21 -3.44 8.89 6.24
C GLU A 21 -3.14 7.40 6.50
N ALA A 22 -2.81 7.07 7.74
CA ALA A 22 -2.67 5.70 8.22
C ALA A 22 -3.47 5.53 9.52
N THR A 23 -4.27 4.47 9.62
CA THR A 23 -5.06 4.15 10.83
C THR A 23 -5.05 2.65 11.11
N LEU A 24 -5.23 2.24 12.37
CA LEU A 24 -5.28 0.83 12.73
C LEU A 24 -6.51 0.13 12.12
N ASN A 25 -6.28 -0.99 11.44
CA ASN A 25 -7.34 -1.84 10.91
C ASN A 25 -7.86 -2.79 12.00
N THR A 26 -8.80 -2.31 12.81
CA THR A 26 -9.41 -3.11 13.90
C THR A 26 -10.25 -4.29 13.40
N LYS A 27 -10.55 -4.37 12.09
CA LYS A 27 -11.30 -5.46 11.47
C LYS A 27 -10.40 -6.56 10.92
N ALA A 28 -9.09 -6.33 10.84
CA ALA A 28 -8.16 -7.32 10.30
C ALA A 28 -7.89 -8.44 11.31
N GLN A 29 -7.75 -9.68 10.82
CA GLN A 29 -7.39 -10.81 11.67
C GLN A 29 -6.00 -10.65 12.29
N ASN A 30 -5.05 -10.18 11.49
CA ASN A 30 -3.72 -9.79 11.94
C ASN A 30 -3.63 -8.26 12.02
N PRO A 31 -2.87 -7.70 12.96
CA PRO A 31 -2.67 -6.27 13.06
C PRO A 31 -2.17 -5.66 11.74
N ALA A 32 -2.88 -4.65 11.25
CA ALA A 32 -2.60 -3.99 9.99
C ALA A 32 -3.00 -2.52 10.06
N TYR A 33 -2.50 -1.71 9.14
CA TYR A 33 -2.97 -0.35 8.92
C TYR A 33 -3.84 -0.27 7.67
N ILE A 34 -4.88 0.57 7.74
CA ILE A 34 -5.57 1.11 6.57
C ILE A 34 -4.80 2.36 6.14
N LEU A 35 -4.39 2.40 4.87
CA LEU A 35 -3.64 3.49 4.26
C LEU A 35 -4.51 4.20 3.23
N ARG A 36 -4.51 5.53 3.22
CA ARG A 36 -4.98 6.34 2.09
C ARG A 36 -3.77 6.91 1.37
N ILE A 37 -3.58 6.51 0.13
CA ILE A 37 -2.39 6.81 -0.66
C ILE A 37 -2.79 7.69 -1.84
N ASP A 38 -2.14 8.83 -2.00
CA ASP A 38 -2.27 9.69 -3.17
C ASP A 38 -1.35 9.22 -4.29
N PHE A 39 -1.96 8.84 -5.42
CA PHE A 39 -1.25 8.47 -6.65
C PHE A 39 -1.29 9.59 -7.70
N GLY A 40 -1.48 10.84 -7.27
CA GLY A 40 -1.51 12.03 -8.13
C GLY A 40 -2.73 12.00 -9.07
N PRO A 41 -2.53 12.06 -10.41
CA PRO A 41 -3.65 12.03 -11.36
C PRO A 41 -4.53 10.77 -11.28
N LEU A 42 -4.02 9.68 -10.71
CA LEU A 42 -4.79 8.44 -10.51
C LEU A 42 -5.70 8.50 -9.27
N GLY A 43 -5.59 9.59 -8.49
CA GLY A 43 -6.38 9.88 -7.31
C GLY A 43 -5.94 9.11 -6.06
N ILE A 44 -6.73 9.28 -5.00
CA ILE A 44 -6.48 8.65 -3.70
C ILE A 44 -7.05 7.23 -3.70
N LYS A 45 -6.26 6.26 -3.24
CA LYS A 45 -6.66 4.86 -3.11
C LYS A 45 -6.50 4.38 -1.68
N THR A 46 -7.33 3.42 -1.30
CA THR A 46 -7.26 2.76 0.01
C THR A 46 -6.56 1.43 -0.11
N SER A 47 -5.64 1.15 0.81
CA SER A 47 -4.96 -0.14 0.94
C SER A 47 -4.95 -0.60 2.41
N SER A 48 -4.64 -1.88 2.64
CA SER A 48 -4.42 -2.43 3.97
C SER A 48 -3.10 -3.20 4.00
N ALA A 49 -2.23 -2.92 4.98
CA ALA A 49 -0.89 -3.50 5.05
C ALA A 49 -0.50 -3.92 6.48
N GLN A 50 0.10 -5.10 6.62
CA GLN A 50 0.61 -5.65 7.89
C GLN A 50 2.06 -5.19 8.12
N ILE A 51 2.25 -3.91 8.41
CA ILE A 51 3.57 -3.28 8.61
C ILE A 51 3.75 -2.68 10.01
N ILE A 52 2.90 -3.09 10.95
CA ILE A 52 2.85 -2.57 12.33
C ILE A 52 4.14 -2.82 13.13
N GLU A 53 4.91 -3.85 12.76
CA GLU A 53 6.16 -4.19 13.47
C GLU A 53 7.24 -3.13 13.28
N ASN A 54 7.20 -2.40 12.15
CA ASN A 54 8.29 -1.50 11.74
C ASN A 54 7.89 -0.02 11.76
N TYR A 55 6.60 0.30 11.79
CA TYR A 55 6.12 1.68 11.66
C TYR A 55 4.94 1.94 12.59
N GLN A 56 4.90 3.14 13.17
CA GLN A 56 3.70 3.73 13.74
C GLN A 56 2.91 4.52 12.67
N PRO A 57 1.59 4.73 12.84
CA PRO A 57 0.77 5.41 11.84
C PRO A 57 1.26 6.83 11.49
N ASP A 58 1.76 7.57 12.47
CA ASP A 58 2.27 8.92 12.31
C ASP A 58 3.60 8.99 11.54
N GLU A 59 4.38 7.90 11.56
CA GLU A 59 5.63 7.78 10.79
C GLU A 59 5.37 7.47 9.30
N LEU A 60 4.17 7.02 8.96
CA LEU A 60 3.82 6.61 7.61
C LEU A 60 3.36 7.78 6.72
N VAL A 61 2.88 8.88 7.29
CA VAL A 61 2.37 10.01 6.51
C VAL A 61 3.54 10.83 5.96
N GLY A 62 3.64 10.94 4.62
CA GLY A 62 4.74 11.65 3.94
C GLY A 62 5.02 11.14 2.53
#